data_AF-A0A7S2GTY5-F1
#
_entry.id   AF-A0A7S2GTY5-F1
#
_cell.length_a   1.000
_cell.length_b   1.000
_cell.length_c   1.000
_cell.angle_alpha   90.00
_cell.angle_beta   90.00
_cell.angle_gamma   90.00
#
_symmetry.space_group_name_H-M   'P 1'
#
loop_
_entity.id
_entity.type
_entity.pdbx_description
1 polymer ?
#
loop_
_entity_poly.entity_id
_entity_poly.type
_entity_poly.pdbx_seq_one_letter_code
_entity_poly.pdbx_strand_id
1 'polypeptide(L)'
;HFLPWNVFYHITEPLFGWPLERFFAAGAPALNQFQTPMTLMYLRHYTNTLLMSHLYSGLALQLFMSDDEEGYNQFWDDIRKKVPPERRMSVDPRKTTYEEICAFLGLSPCKRSGKLGKAINVAPQDNDFFPSLALMMPIWLVVHWVNWQVLYWVCGHLKRGAKRALGLLRAS
;
A
#
# COMPACT_ATOMS: atom_id res chain seq x y z
N HIS A 1 -13.85 3.81 -6.09
CA HIS A 1 -14.11 5.26 -6.18
C HIS A 1 -14.64 5.57 -7.58
N PHE A 2 -15.62 6.48 -7.71
CA PHE A 2 -16.23 6.81 -9.02
C PHE A 2 -15.49 7.92 -9.78
N LEU A 3 -14.78 8.79 -9.05
CA LEU A 3 -14.04 9.91 -9.63
C LEU A 3 -12.57 9.56 -9.86
N PRO A 4 -11.93 10.10 -10.91
CA PRO A 4 -10.52 9.86 -11.23
C PRO A 4 -9.61 10.70 -10.33
N TRP A 5 -9.64 10.43 -9.02
CA TRP A 5 -8.83 11.13 -8.02
C TRP A 5 -7.33 11.10 -8.34
N ASN A 6 -6.88 10.16 -9.17
CA ASN A 6 -5.51 10.10 -9.65
C ASN A 6 -5.11 11.34 -10.49
N VAL A 7 -6.05 11.92 -11.23
CA VAL A 7 -5.82 13.15 -12.01
C VAL A 7 -5.55 14.33 -11.08
N PHE A 8 -6.27 14.38 -9.94
CA PHE A 8 -6.07 15.43 -8.94
C PHE A 8 -4.64 15.41 -8.39
N TYR A 9 -4.02 14.24 -8.24
CA TYR A 9 -2.63 14.14 -7.79
C TYR A 9 -1.66 14.79 -8.76
N HIS A 10 -1.77 14.50 -10.07
CA HIS A 10 -0.90 15.10 -11.07
C HIS A 10 -1.06 16.62 -11.18
N ILE A 11 -2.28 17.13 -10.98
CA ILE A 11 -2.53 18.58 -11.00
C ILE A 11 -1.94 19.26 -9.76
N THR A 12 -2.04 18.63 -8.60
CA THR A 12 -1.61 19.23 -7.33
C THR A 12 -0.15 18.99 -7.01
N GLU A 13 0.48 17.98 -7.61
CA GLU A 13 1.88 17.60 -7.36
C GLU A 13 2.89 18.75 -7.41
N PRO A 14 2.85 19.65 -8.42
CA PRO A 14 3.81 20.74 -8.52
C PRO A 14 3.75 21.69 -7.33
N LEU A 15 2.56 21.86 -6.74
CA LEU A 15 2.32 22.75 -5.59
C LEU A 15 3.02 22.25 -4.32
N PHE A 16 3.33 20.96 -4.25
CA PHE A 16 3.97 20.32 -3.10
C PHE A 16 5.41 19.88 -3.40
N GLY A 17 5.98 20.34 -4.52
CA GLY A 17 7.38 20.08 -4.86
C GLY A 17 7.63 18.65 -5.37
N TRP A 18 6.67 18.06 -6.09
CA TRP A 18 6.80 16.78 -6.79
C TRP A 18 7.06 15.56 -5.88
N PRO A 19 6.25 15.34 -4.82
CA PRO A 19 6.48 14.23 -3.90
C PRO A 19 6.25 12.85 -4.53
N LEU A 20 5.41 12.69 -5.56
CA LEU A 20 5.19 11.38 -6.20
C LEU A 20 6.33 11.05 -7.15
N GLU A 21 6.81 12.03 -7.93
CA GLU A 21 7.99 11.87 -8.78
C GLU A 21 9.20 11.41 -7.96
N ARG A 22 9.46 12.06 -6.81
CA ARG A 22 10.54 11.63 -5.90
C ARG A 22 10.33 10.23 -5.36
N PHE A 23 9.09 9.90 -4.99
CA PHE A 23 8.72 8.56 -4.51
C PHE A 23 8.98 7.48 -5.57
N PHE A 24 8.64 7.74 -6.83
CA PHE A 24 8.93 6.82 -7.94
C PHE A 24 10.40 6.76 -8.30
N ALA A 25 11.09 7.90 -8.33
CA ALA A 25 12.52 7.97 -8.63
C ALA A 25 13.37 7.21 -7.60
N ALA A 26 12.92 7.13 -6.34
CA ALA A 26 13.58 6.34 -5.31
C ALA A 26 13.55 4.83 -5.59
N GLY A 27 12.58 4.33 -6.37
CA GLY A 27 12.49 2.93 -6.81
C GLY A 27 12.33 1.88 -5.70
N ALA A 28 12.32 2.28 -4.43
CA ALA A 28 12.22 1.38 -3.29
C ALA A 28 10.76 0.96 -3.05
N PRO A 29 10.49 -0.21 -2.44
CA PRO A 29 9.15 -0.59 -2.01
C PRO A 29 8.51 0.51 -1.14
N ALA A 30 7.21 0.75 -1.31
CA ALA A 30 6.47 1.77 -0.57
C ALA A 30 6.63 1.67 0.96
N LEU A 31 6.83 0.46 1.47
CA LEU A 31 7.05 0.15 2.90
C LEU A 31 8.37 0.71 3.44
N ASN A 32 9.36 0.97 2.57
CA ASN A 32 10.70 1.40 2.95
C ASN A 32 10.95 2.88 2.69
N GLN A 33 9.92 3.61 2.26
CA GLN A 33 10.01 5.03 1.93
C GLN A 33 9.21 5.86 2.94
N PHE A 34 9.65 7.09 3.17
CA PHE A 34 8.87 8.04 3.97
C PHE A 34 7.57 8.40 3.25
N GLN A 35 6.44 8.16 3.90
CA GLN A 35 5.12 8.40 3.32
C GLN A 35 4.58 9.76 3.75
N THR A 36 4.66 10.73 2.84
CA THR A 36 3.93 12.00 2.92
C THR A 36 2.41 11.75 2.80
N PRO A 37 1.56 12.70 3.23
CA PRO A 37 0.12 12.54 3.06
C PRO A 37 -0.30 12.30 1.59
N MET A 38 0.35 12.98 0.63
CA MET A 38 0.08 12.80 -0.81
C MET A 38 0.50 11.42 -1.32
N THR A 39 1.68 10.93 -0.94
CA THR A 39 2.14 9.57 -1.32
C THR A 39 1.27 8.48 -0.68
N LEU A 40 0.83 8.66 0.57
CA LEU A 40 -0.09 7.76 1.25
C LEU A 40 -1.47 7.73 0.53
N MET A 41 -2.01 8.90 0.18
CA MET A 41 -3.25 9.01 -0.60
C MET A 41 -3.15 8.33 -1.97
N TYR A 42 -2.04 8.58 -2.70
CA TYR A 42 -1.76 7.93 -3.97
C TYR A 42 -1.71 6.41 -3.80
N LEU A 43 -0.89 5.92 -2.87
CA LEU A 43 -0.72 4.50 -2.59
C LEU A 43 -2.06 3.85 -2.26
N ARG A 44 -2.91 4.48 -1.46
CA ARG A 44 -4.20 3.91 -1.07
C ARG A 44 -5.22 3.88 -2.22
N HIS A 45 -5.27 4.92 -3.05
CA HIS A 45 -6.12 4.89 -4.24
C HIS A 45 -5.62 3.87 -5.26
N TYR A 46 -4.30 3.69 -5.36
CA TYR A 46 -3.66 2.77 -6.27
C TYR A 46 -3.61 1.32 -5.76
N THR A 47 -3.56 1.08 -4.44
CA THR A 47 -3.70 -0.26 -3.84
C THR A 47 -5.10 -0.82 -4.03
N ASN A 48 -6.10 0.06 -4.15
CA ASN A 48 -7.47 -0.30 -4.48
C ASN A 48 -7.68 -0.50 -6.00
N THR A 49 -6.65 -0.31 -6.83
CA THR A 49 -6.67 -0.64 -8.26
C THR A 49 -5.72 -1.81 -8.55
N LEU A 50 -6.01 -2.56 -9.62
CA LEU A 50 -5.37 -3.82 -9.98
C LEU A 50 -3.83 -3.77 -10.14
N LEU A 51 -3.17 -2.61 -10.18
CA LEU A 51 -1.71 -2.57 -10.38
C LEU A 51 -0.90 -2.98 -9.14
N MET A 52 -1.36 -2.68 -7.93
CA MET A 52 -0.77 -3.29 -6.72
C MET A 52 -1.21 -4.74 -6.53
N SER A 53 -2.20 -5.21 -7.31
CA SER A 53 -2.44 -6.64 -7.38
C SER A 53 -1.13 -7.33 -7.73
N HIS A 54 -0.26 -6.86 -8.63
CA HIS A 54 0.99 -7.59 -8.89
C HIS A 54 1.87 -7.91 -7.65
N LEU A 55 1.90 -7.05 -6.61
CA LEU A 55 2.58 -7.34 -5.35
C LEU A 55 1.82 -8.32 -4.43
N TYR A 56 0.48 -8.37 -4.54
CA TYR A 56 -0.46 -9.12 -3.69
C TYR A 56 -1.27 -10.23 -4.42
N SER A 57 -1.15 -10.36 -5.75
CA SER A 57 -1.86 -11.24 -6.68
C SER A 57 -1.01 -12.42 -7.09
N GLY A 58 0.12 -12.60 -6.41
CA GLY A 58 1.03 -13.71 -6.69
C GLY A 58 2.08 -13.41 -7.75
N LEU A 59 1.91 -12.42 -8.64
CA LEU A 59 2.84 -12.21 -9.76
C LEU A 59 4.24 -11.72 -9.35
N ALA A 60 4.35 -10.87 -8.33
CA ALA A 60 5.63 -10.54 -7.72
C ALA A 60 6.12 -11.67 -6.79
N LEU A 61 5.20 -12.40 -6.16
CA LEU A 61 5.56 -13.55 -5.32
C LEU A 61 6.17 -14.69 -6.15
N GLN A 62 5.68 -14.95 -7.37
CA GLN A 62 6.27 -15.92 -8.30
C GLN A 62 7.72 -15.59 -8.68
N LEU A 63 8.09 -14.30 -8.62
CA LEU A 63 9.46 -13.83 -8.82
C LEU A 63 10.36 -14.02 -7.57
N PHE A 64 9.78 -14.23 -6.38
CA PHE A 64 10.50 -14.30 -5.10
C PHE A 64 10.33 -15.61 -4.32
N MET A 65 9.32 -16.43 -4.64
CA MET A 65 8.96 -17.66 -3.95
C MET A 65 8.37 -18.64 -4.97
N SER A 66 8.92 -19.85 -5.02
CA SER A 66 8.27 -20.95 -5.73
C SER A 66 6.91 -21.24 -5.10
N ASP A 67 5.93 -21.59 -5.91
CA ASP A 67 4.61 -22.03 -5.44
C ASP A 67 4.67 -23.43 -4.78
N ASP A 68 5.84 -24.09 -4.82
CA ASP A 68 6.11 -25.39 -4.20
C ASP A 68 7.20 -25.35 -3.11
N GLU A 69 7.16 -26.37 -2.24
CA GLU A 69 8.10 -26.55 -1.14
C GLU A 69 9.55 -26.75 -1.65
N GLU A 70 9.71 -27.41 -2.79
CA GLU A 70 11.02 -27.69 -3.37
C GLU A 70 11.75 -26.39 -3.76
N GLY A 71 11.09 -25.52 -4.54
CA GLY A 71 11.69 -24.26 -4.95
C GLY A 71 11.85 -23.27 -3.79
N TYR A 72 10.98 -23.31 -2.76
CA TYR A 72 11.20 -22.57 -1.52
C TYR A 72 12.49 -23.02 -0.82
N ASN A 73 12.67 -24.33 -0.63
CA ASN A 73 13.86 -24.87 0.02
C ASN A 73 15.12 -24.61 -0.80
N GLN A 74 15.03 -24.73 -2.13
CA GLN A 74 16.15 -24.47 -3.04
C GLN A 74 16.63 -23.02 -2.99
N PHE A 75 15.70 -22.05 -2.94
CA PHE A 75 16.03 -20.64 -2.75
C PHE A 75 16.87 -20.41 -1.48
N TRP A 76 16.43 -20.98 -0.35
CA TRP A 76 17.17 -20.85 0.92
C TRP A 76 18.49 -21.60 0.92
N ASP A 77 18.57 -22.75 0.26
CA ASP A 77 19.83 -23.47 0.08
C ASP A 77 20.84 -22.68 -0.73
N ASP A 78 20.40 -22.01 -1.78
CA ASP A 78 21.29 -21.19 -2.60
C ASP A 78 21.79 -19.95 -1.86
N ILE A 79 20.95 -19.34 -1.01
CA ILE A 79 21.40 -18.30 -0.07
C ILE A 79 22.42 -18.86 0.91
N ARG A 80 22.16 -20.04 1.52
CA ARG A 80 23.09 -20.69 2.45
C ARG A 80 24.43 -20.97 1.77
N LYS A 81 24.46 -21.48 0.54
CA LYS A 81 25.71 -21.74 -0.18
C LYS A 81 26.55 -20.47 -0.40
N LYS A 82 25.90 -19.32 -0.64
CA LYS A 82 26.57 -18.05 -0.93
C LYS A 82 26.98 -17.26 0.30
N VAL A 83 26.21 -17.36 1.39
CA VAL A 83 26.44 -16.58 2.62
C VAL A 83 27.19 -17.45 3.63
N PRO A 84 28.40 -17.06 4.10
CA PRO A 84 29.14 -17.80 5.12
C PRO A 84 28.34 -17.96 6.42
N PRO A 85 28.45 -19.10 7.14
CA PRO A 85 27.67 -19.39 8.35
C PRO A 85 27.73 -18.27 9.41
N GLU A 86 28.89 -17.64 9.59
CA GLU A 86 29.12 -16.56 10.54
C GLU A 86 28.39 -15.25 10.19
N ARG A 87 27.91 -15.12 8.94
CA ARG A 87 27.09 -13.98 8.47
C ARG A 87 25.62 -14.34 8.32
N ARG A 88 25.19 -15.53 8.76
CA ARG A 88 23.79 -15.92 8.74
C ARG A 88 23.12 -15.57 10.06
N MET A 89 21.95 -14.97 9.98
CA MET A 89 21.08 -14.80 11.14
C MET A 89 20.03 -15.91 11.16
N SER A 90 19.92 -16.63 12.28
CA SER A 90 18.77 -17.50 12.53
C SER A 90 17.66 -16.66 13.16
N VAL A 91 16.72 -16.18 12.35
CA VAL A 91 15.58 -15.39 12.84
C VAL A 91 14.49 -16.35 13.32
N ASP A 92 14.25 -16.40 14.63
CA ASP A 92 13.03 -16.98 15.21
C ASP A 92 12.09 -15.82 15.57
N PRO A 93 11.01 -15.57 14.83
CA PRO A 93 10.13 -14.42 15.06
C PRO A 93 9.47 -14.42 16.45
N ARG A 94 9.56 -15.51 17.22
CA ARG A 94 9.03 -15.60 18.60
C ARG A 94 10.05 -15.20 19.66
N LYS A 95 11.35 -15.28 19.35
CA LYS A 95 12.45 -15.10 20.30
C LYS A 95 13.34 -13.93 19.94
N THR A 96 13.54 -13.68 18.66
CA THR A 96 14.45 -12.67 18.15
C THR A 96 14.06 -11.28 18.62
N THR A 97 15.04 -10.52 19.12
CA THR A 97 14.85 -9.16 19.63
C THR A 97 15.34 -8.10 18.64
N TYR A 98 14.93 -6.85 18.85
CA TYR A 98 15.44 -5.71 18.07
C TYR A 98 16.96 -5.55 18.23
N GLU A 99 17.50 -5.80 19.42
CA GLU A 99 18.93 -5.69 19.69
C GLU A 99 19.74 -6.74 18.93
N GLU A 100 19.27 -7.98 18.86
CA GLU A 100 19.93 -9.04 18.09
C GLU A 100 19.98 -8.69 16.60
N ILE A 101 18.89 -8.14 16.06
CA ILE A 101 18.83 -7.66 14.68
C ILE A 101 19.78 -6.48 14.47
N CYS A 102 19.75 -5.48 15.37
CA CYS A 102 20.65 -4.34 15.30
C CYS A 102 22.12 -4.78 15.35
N ALA A 103 22.48 -5.70 16.25
CA ALA A 103 23.83 -6.24 16.36
C ALA A 103 24.25 -6.98 15.09
N PHE A 104 23.36 -7.81 14.53
CA PHE A 104 23.60 -8.48 13.25
C PHE A 104 23.83 -7.50 12.10
N LEU A 105 23.10 -6.38 12.07
CA LEU A 105 23.24 -5.33 11.06
C LEU A 105 24.39 -4.35 11.35
N GLY A 106 25.11 -4.49 12.47
CA GLY A 106 26.17 -3.57 12.87
C GLY A 106 25.67 -2.16 13.27
N LEU A 107 24.41 -2.05 13.73
CA LEU A 107 23.79 -0.79 14.13
C LEU A 107 23.95 -0.56 15.64
N SER A 108 24.68 0.48 16.02
CA SER A 108 24.83 0.93 17.42
C SER A 108 24.77 2.46 17.53
N PRO A 109 23.95 3.04 18.42
CA PRO A 109 23.02 2.37 19.34
C PRO A 109 21.76 1.86 18.64
N CYS A 110 21.17 0.77 19.16
CA CYS A 110 19.89 0.26 18.66
C CYS A 110 18.73 1.17 19.12
N LYS A 111 17.91 1.64 18.18
CA LYS A 111 16.84 2.64 18.45
C LYS A 111 15.61 2.05 19.15
N ARG A 112 15.40 0.74 19.06
CA ARG A 112 14.27 0.00 19.65
C ARG A 112 14.82 -1.14 20.49
N SER A 113 14.08 -1.55 21.51
CA SER A 113 14.48 -2.61 22.42
C SER A 113 13.39 -3.67 22.59
N GLY A 114 13.81 -4.87 22.99
CA GLY A 114 12.95 -5.99 23.32
C GLY A 114 12.47 -6.81 22.12
N LYS A 115 11.42 -7.60 22.34
CA LYS A 115 10.89 -8.52 21.34
C LYS A 115 10.33 -7.77 20.13
N LEU A 116 10.48 -8.38 18.96
CA LEU A 116 9.78 -7.95 17.75
C LEU A 116 8.27 -7.86 18.02
N GLY A 117 7.70 -6.69 17.74
CA GLY A 117 6.26 -6.48 17.87
C GLY A 117 5.51 -7.34 16.86
N LYS A 118 4.42 -7.96 17.29
CA LYS A 118 3.46 -8.54 16.34
C LYS A 118 2.66 -7.40 15.73
N ALA A 119 2.90 -7.09 14.47
CA ALA A 119 1.98 -6.28 13.70
C ALA A 119 0.89 -7.19 13.15
N ILE A 120 -0.38 -6.86 13.41
CA ILE A 120 -1.46 -7.38 12.58
C ILE A 120 -1.16 -6.85 11.18
N ASN A 121 -1.21 -7.70 10.14
CA ASN A 121 -0.87 -7.33 8.76
C ASN A 121 -1.89 -6.37 8.11
N VAL A 122 -2.56 -5.59 8.94
CA VAL A 122 -3.46 -4.51 8.57
C VAL A 122 -2.83 -3.26 9.18
N ALA A 123 -2.51 -2.31 8.31
CA ALA A 123 -2.07 -0.97 8.69
C ALA A 123 -0.70 -0.79 9.39
N PRO A 124 0.35 -1.64 9.22
CA PRO A 124 1.69 -1.32 9.75
C PRO A 124 2.21 0.02 9.19
N GLN A 125 1.96 0.29 7.90
CA GLN A 125 2.24 1.59 7.30
C GLN A 125 1.48 2.74 7.97
N ASP A 126 0.21 2.55 8.31
CA ASP A 126 -0.56 3.62 8.94
C ASP A 126 -0.12 3.87 10.39
N ASN A 127 0.36 2.85 11.08
CA ASN A 127 0.96 3.00 12.40
C ASN A 127 2.32 3.71 12.33
N ASP A 128 3.19 3.30 11.40
CA ASP A 128 4.50 3.92 11.21
C ASP A 128 4.40 5.37 10.71
N PHE A 129 3.32 5.69 9.99
CA PHE A 129 3.05 7.01 9.44
C PHE A 129 1.73 7.62 9.97
N PHE A 130 1.44 7.41 11.26
CA PHE A 130 0.18 7.88 11.87
C PHE A 130 -0.09 9.38 11.72
N PRO A 131 0.90 10.29 11.83
CA PRO A 131 0.65 11.71 11.57
C PRO A 131 0.17 11.98 10.14
N SER A 132 0.75 11.31 9.15
CA SER A 132 0.31 11.40 7.76
C SER A 132 -1.12 10.85 7.60
N LEU A 133 -1.42 9.71 8.21
CA LEU A 133 -2.78 9.15 8.23
C LEU A 133 -3.79 10.13 8.84
N ALA A 134 -3.48 10.67 10.02
CA ALA A 134 -4.35 11.59 10.74
C ALA A 134 -4.66 12.86 9.92
N LEU A 135 -3.66 13.40 9.23
CA LEU A 135 -3.84 14.53 8.31
C LEU A 135 -4.70 14.18 7.09
N MET A 136 -4.70 12.92 6.66
CA MET A 136 -5.50 12.46 5.53
C MET A 136 -6.95 12.16 5.89
N MET A 137 -7.25 11.80 7.13
CA MET A 137 -8.63 11.47 7.56
C MET A 137 -9.70 12.50 7.12
N PRO A 138 -9.51 13.82 7.28
CA PRO A 138 -10.48 14.81 6.81
C PRO A 138 -10.64 14.80 5.28
N ILE A 139 -9.54 14.66 4.53
CA ILE A 139 -9.58 14.62 3.06
C ILE A 139 -10.36 13.38 2.60
N TRP A 140 -10.14 12.24 3.25
CA TRP A 140 -10.86 11.00 2.96
C TRP A 140 -12.35 11.12 3.21
N LEU A 141 -12.76 11.77 4.30
CA LEU A 141 -14.16 12.05 4.59
C LEU A 141 -14.78 12.95 3.51
N VAL A 142 -14.08 14.00 3.07
CA VAL A 142 -14.54 14.87 1.99
C VAL A 142 -14.66 14.11 0.67
N VAL A 143 -13.63 13.35 0.28
CA VAL A 143 -13.64 12.50 -0.92
C VAL A 143 -14.81 11.52 -0.87
N HIS A 144 -15.04 10.89 0.28
CA HIS A 144 -16.15 9.96 0.48
C HIS A 144 -17.50 10.67 0.31
N TRP A 145 -17.66 11.83 0.94
CA TRP A 145 -18.87 12.65 0.82
C TRP A 145 -19.13 13.08 -0.63
N VAL A 146 -18.13 13.59 -1.35
CA VAL A 146 -18.25 13.97 -2.77
C VAL A 146 -18.66 12.77 -3.63
N ASN A 147 -18.05 11.60 -3.41
CA ASN A 147 -18.42 10.38 -4.13
C ASN A 147 -19.92 10.04 -3.93
N TRP A 148 -20.45 10.21 -2.72
CA TRP A 148 -21.88 10.00 -2.45
C TRP A 148 -22.77 11.03 -3.15
N GLN A 149 -22.39 12.31 -3.14
CA GLN A 149 -23.17 13.34 -3.86
C GLN A 149 -23.27 13.03 -5.36
N VAL A 150 -22.15 12.63 -5.96
CA VAL A 150 -22.12 12.23 -7.38
C VAL A 150 -22.98 10.99 -7.61
N LEU A 151 -22.88 9.97 -6.76
CA LEU A 151 -23.69 8.76 -6.88
C LEU A 151 -25.19 9.07 -6.80
N TYR A 152 -25.61 9.89 -5.83
CA TYR A 152 -27.02 10.30 -5.71
C TYR A 152 -27.49 11.06 -6.94
N TRP A 153 -26.68 11.97 -7.48
CA TRP A 153 -26.98 12.72 -8.68
C TRP A 153 -27.16 11.79 -9.91
N VAL A 154 -26.23 10.85 -10.12
CA VAL A 154 -26.30 9.87 -11.21
C VAL A 154 -27.55 9.01 -11.09
N CYS A 155 -27.80 8.42 -9.92
CA CYS A 155 -28.99 7.61 -9.67
C CYS A 155 -30.29 8.39 -9.89
N GLY A 156 -30.33 9.66 -9.48
CA GLY A 156 -31.48 10.55 -9.72
C GLY A 156 -31.76 10.79 -11.20
N HIS A 157 -30.71 10.99 -12.01
CA HIS A 157 -30.85 11.13 -13.47
C HIS A 157 -31.27 9.83 -14.15
N LEU A 158 -30.66 8.70 -13.79
CA LEU A 158 -31.04 7.39 -14.32
C LEU A 158 -32.51 7.07 -14.02
N LYS A 159 -32.98 7.33 -12.79
CA LYS A 159 -34.38 7.15 -12.40
C LYS A 159 -35.33 8.02 -13.22
N ARG A 160 -34.96 9.29 -13.48
CA ARG A 160 -35.76 10.19 -14.34
C ARG A 160 -35.79 9.74 -15.79
N GLY A 161 -34.65 9.30 -16.33
CA GLY A 161 -34.54 8.75 -17.68
C GLY A 161 -35.41 7.50 -17.86
N ALA A 162 -35.31 6.55 -16.94
CA ALA A 162 -36.10 5.32 -16.96
C ALA A 162 -37.62 5.60 -16.91
N LYS A 163 -38.06 6.54 -16.04
CA LYS A 163 -39.46 6.96 -15.99
C LYS A 163 -39.95 7.56 -17.31
N ARG A 164 -39.13 8.39 -17.97
CA ARG A 164 -39.48 8.99 -19.27
C ARG A 164 -39.58 7.93 -20.37
N ALA A 165 -38.62 7.00 -20.43
CA ALA A 165 -38.64 5.91 -21.41
C ALA A 165 -39.86 4.99 -21.24
N LEU A 166 -40.18 4.62 -19.99
CA LEU A 166 -41.37 3.80 -19.69
C LEU A 166 -42.69 4.56 -19.96
N GLY A 167 -42.72 5.88 -19.74
CA GLY A 167 -43.88 6.71 -20.08
C GLY A 167 -44.14 6.79 -21.59
N LEU A 168 -43.07 6.88 -22.39
CA LEU A 168 -43.15 6.86 -23.87
C LEU A 168 -43.63 5.50 -24.39
N LEU A 169 -43.11 4.40 -23.81
CA LEU A 169 -43.53 3.03 -24.17
C LEU A 169 -45.00 2.71 -23.84
N ARG A 170 -45.59 3.38 -22.84
CA ARG A 170 -47.03 3.24 -22.52
C ARG A 170 -47.95 4.07 -23.42
N ALA A 171 -47.41 5.04 -24.16
CA ALA A 171 -48.15 5.91 -25.06
C ALA A 171 -48.05 5.48 -26.53
N SER A 172 -47.29 4.43 -26.82
CA SER A 172 -47.14 3.78 -28.14
C SER A 172 -48.07 2.58 -28.24
#